data_AF-L8TVP9-F1
#
_entry.id   AF-L8TVP9-F1
#
_cell.length_a   1.000
_cell.length_b   1.000
_cell.length_c   1.000
_cell.angle_alpha   90.00
_cell.angle_beta   90.00
_cell.angle_gamma   90.00
#
_symmetry.space_group_name_H-M   'P 1'
#
loop_
_entity.id
_entity.type
_entity.pdbx_description
1 polymer ?
#
loop_
_entity_poly.entity_id
_entity_poly.type
_entity_poly.pdbx_seq_one_letter_code
_entity_poly.pdbx_strand_id
1 'polypeptide(L)'
;MSAESTEHALSEDMIEEQDESVNEETSAPKMSAVSRLEEEGDIAADYLEELLDIADIDGDIDIEVRNGRTYISIVAEEESEGLESLVGEDGEVLEALQELTRLAVLSATENRSRLVLDINGYRQERTGHLQKIAEDAAAAVKETGKSVALEPMSAYERKIVHDAVADLGLVSESEGEGSGRHIVVSAD
;
A
#
# COMPACT_ATOMS: atom_id res chain seq x y z
N MET A 1 49.50 14.92 26.91
CA MET A 1 48.17 14.91 26.26
C MET A 1 48.16 13.65 25.41
N SER A 2 48.05 12.46 26.00
CA SER A 2 46.91 11.86 26.71
C SER A 2 45.78 11.48 25.75
N ALA A 3 45.53 10.16 25.69
CA ALA A 3 44.37 9.44 25.16
C ALA A 3 44.23 9.40 23.62
N GLU A 4 43.92 8.28 22.95
CA GLU A 4 43.38 7.00 23.40
C GLU A 4 43.66 5.93 22.33
N SER A 5 44.18 4.77 22.76
CA SER A 5 44.14 3.52 22.00
C SER A 5 42.93 2.74 22.48
N THR A 6 42.11 2.17 21.60
CA THR A 6 41.42 0.92 21.92
C THR A 6 41.17 0.12 20.64
N GLU A 7 41.67 -1.11 20.70
CA GLU A 7 41.51 -2.18 19.75
C GLU A 7 40.16 -2.90 19.94
N HIS A 8 39.84 -3.70 18.93
CA HIS A 8 39.38 -5.09 19.05
C HIS A 8 37.93 -5.43 18.66
N ALA A 9 37.91 -6.25 17.62
CA ALA A 9 36.85 -7.08 17.02
C ALA A 9 36.00 -7.94 17.96
N LEU A 10 34.90 -8.46 17.38
CA LEU A 10 34.13 -9.72 17.60
C LEU A 10 32.63 -9.40 17.40
N SER A 11 31.72 -10.21 16.87
CA SER A 11 31.66 -11.43 16.05
C SER A 11 30.15 -11.73 15.87
N GLU A 12 29.82 -12.37 14.74
CA GLU A 12 28.64 -13.21 14.39
C GLU A 12 27.37 -13.30 15.26
N ASP A 13 26.24 -13.23 14.54
CA ASP A 13 24.98 -14.01 14.65
C ASP A 13 24.57 -14.57 16.01
N MET A 14 23.42 -14.11 16.51
CA MET A 14 22.34 -14.98 17.04
C MET A 14 20.99 -14.26 16.90
N ILE A 15 20.20 -14.66 15.90
CA ILE A 15 18.75 -14.42 15.84
C ILE A 15 18.14 -15.42 16.82
N GLU A 16 17.65 -14.94 17.97
CA GLU A 16 16.78 -15.73 18.84
C GLU A 16 15.33 -15.56 18.40
N GLU A 17 14.78 -16.63 17.83
CA GLU A 17 13.34 -16.88 17.88
C GLU A 17 12.94 -17.15 19.34
N GLN A 18 11.95 -16.40 19.82
CA GLN A 18 11.12 -16.82 20.95
C GLN A 18 9.66 -16.59 20.58
N ASP A 19 9.04 -17.70 20.15
CA ASP A 19 7.60 -17.93 20.28
C ASP A 19 7.34 -18.60 21.65
N GLU A 20 6.09 -18.44 22.11
CA GLU A 20 5.44 -18.93 23.32
C GLU A 20 5.62 -18.12 24.62
N SER A 21 4.61 -17.29 24.92
CA SER A 21 3.61 -17.74 25.90
C SER A 21 2.34 -16.88 25.87
N VAL A 22 1.24 -17.60 25.68
CA VAL A 22 -0.15 -17.17 25.77
C VAL A 22 -0.42 -16.58 27.16
N ASN A 23 -0.97 -15.36 27.20
CA ASN A 23 -1.70 -14.88 28.36
C ASN A 23 -3.06 -14.33 27.89
N GLU A 24 -4.06 -15.21 27.90
CA GLU A 24 -5.46 -14.80 27.88
C GLU A 24 -5.78 -14.15 29.22
N GLU A 25 -5.92 -12.82 29.23
CA GLU A 25 -6.99 -12.10 29.95
C GLU A 25 -6.83 -10.60 29.72
N THR A 26 -7.54 -10.06 28.72
CA THR A 26 -8.10 -8.70 28.79
C THR A 26 -9.08 -8.50 27.62
N SER A 27 -10.38 -8.50 27.91
CA SER A 27 -11.42 -8.12 26.94
C SER A 27 -11.60 -6.59 26.81
N ALA A 28 -10.94 -5.80 27.66
CA ALA A 28 -11.02 -4.34 27.70
C ALA A 28 -10.29 -3.56 26.57
N PRO A 29 -9.09 -3.95 26.08
CA PRO A 29 -8.36 -3.18 25.05
C PRO A 29 -8.91 -3.39 23.63
N LYS A 30 -9.64 -4.49 23.38
CA LYS A 30 -10.23 -4.73 22.06
C LYS A 30 -11.45 -3.85 21.80
N MET A 31 -12.30 -3.63 22.80
CA MET A 31 -13.48 -2.75 22.64
C MET A 31 -13.08 -1.29 22.37
N SER A 32 -12.02 -0.78 22.98
CA SER A 32 -11.51 0.57 22.71
C SER A 32 -10.73 0.69 21.41
N ALA A 33 -10.19 -0.42 20.88
CA ALA A 33 -9.58 -0.43 19.56
C ALA A 33 -10.63 -0.46 18.46
N VAL A 34 -11.66 -1.28 18.60
CA VAL A 34 -12.79 -1.35 17.66
C VAL A 34 -13.52 -0.01 17.62
N SER A 35 -13.87 0.57 18.76
CA SER A 35 -14.58 1.86 18.80
C SER A 35 -13.79 3.00 18.14
N ARG A 36 -12.46 2.98 18.23
CA ARG A 36 -11.60 3.96 17.55
C ARG A 36 -11.57 3.77 16.04
N LEU A 37 -11.63 2.52 15.57
CA LEU A 37 -11.65 2.21 14.14
C LEU A 37 -13.02 2.53 13.52
N GLU A 38 -14.10 2.38 14.29
CA GLU A 38 -15.45 2.83 13.93
C GLU A 38 -15.49 4.37 13.83
N GLU A 39 -15.03 5.09 14.86
CA GLU A 39 -14.92 6.56 14.83
C GLU A 39 -14.03 7.07 13.68
N GLU A 40 -12.90 6.41 13.41
CA GLU A 40 -12.03 6.69 12.26
C GLU A 40 -12.78 6.51 10.93
N GLY A 41 -13.61 5.46 10.81
CA GLY A 41 -14.43 5.21 9.64
C GLY A 41 -15.48 6.29 9.41
N ASP A 42 -16.23 6.65 10.46
CA ASP A 42 -17.29 7.66 10.39
C ASP A 42 -16.71 9.01 9.92
N ILE A 43 -15.63 9.49 10.55
CA ILE A 43 -15.01 10.78 10.19
C ILE A 43 -14.48 10.78 8.76
N ALA A 44 -13.90 9.67 8.32
CA ALA A 44 -13.37 9.54 6.97
C ALA A 44 -14.49 9.47 5.93
N ALA A 45 -15.60 8.77 6.23
CA ALA A 45 -16.77 8.73 5.39
C ALA A 45 -17.42 10.11 5.27
N ASP A 46 -17.59 10.83 6.37
CA ASP A 46 -18.13 12.21 6.35
C ASP A 46 -17.28 13.13 5.45
N TYR A 47 -15.94 13.04 5.53
CA TYR A 47 -15.04 13.83 4.70
C TYR A 47 -15.16 13.49 3.20
N LEU A 48 -15.29 12.19 2.88
CA LEU A 48 -15.41 11.72 1.51
C LEU A 48 -16.79 12.01 0.93
N GLU A 49 -17.86 11.85 1.72
CA GLU A 49 -19.24 12.19 1.33
C GLU A 49 -19.35 13.69 1.01
N GLU A 50 -18.82 14.57 1.87
CA GLU A 50 -18.81 16.02 1.60
C GLU A 50 -18.02 16.35 0.32
N LEU A 51 -16.92 15.64 0.05
CA LEU A 51 -16.16 15.82 -1.19
C LEU A 51 -16.95 15.38 -2.42
N LEU A 52 -17.61 14.22 -2.37
CA LEU A 52 -18.45 13.69 -3.45
C LEU A 52 -19.61 14.65 -3.75
N ASP A 53 -20.27 15.15 -2.71
CA ASP A 53 -21.34 16.14 -2.82
C ASP A 53 -20.89 17.44 -3.48
N ILE A 54 -19.72 17.98 -3.05
CA ILE A 54 -19.16 19.21 -3.62
C ILE A 54 -18.76 19.00 -5.09
N ALA A 55 -18.25 17.82 -5.43
CA ALA A 55 -17.80 17.47 -6.76
C ALA A 55 -18.95 17.06 -7.70
N ASP A 56 -20.17 16.89 -7.18
CA ASP A 56 -21.33 16.37 -7.92
C ASP A 56 -21.03 14.98 -8.52
N ILE A 57 -20.44 14.10 -7.70
CA ILE A 57 -20.04 12.73 -8.07
C ILE A 57 -20.87 11.73 -7.26
N ASP A 58 -21.62 10.88 -7.94
CA ASP A 58 -22.34 9.77 -7.30
C ASP A 58 -21.35 8.67 -6.85
N GLY A 59 -21.54 8.16 -5.63
CA GLY A 59 -20.81 7.03 -5.09
C GLY A 59 -21.33 6.58 -3.73
N ASP A 60 -21.52 5.28 -3.56
CA ASP A 60 -21.88 4.65 -2.30
C ASP A 60 -20.60 4.35 -1.50
N ILE A 61 -20.59 4.78 -0.24
CA ILE A 61 -19.47 4.57 0.68
C ILE A 61 -19.76 3.37 1.59
N ASP A 62 -18.89 2.36 1.51
CA ASP A 62 -18.88 1.22 2.41
C ASP A 62 -17.69 1.30 3.37
N ILE A 63 -17.94 1.10 4.66
CA ILE A 63 -16.92 1.08 5.71
C ILE A 63 -16.77 -0.33 6.25
N GLU A 64 -15.53 -0.79 6.38
CA GLU A 64 -15.25 -2.09 6.95
C GLU A 64 -14.00 -2.13 7.84
N VAL A 65 -14.13 -2.73 9.02
CA VAL A 65 -12.99 -2.95 9.92
C VAL A 65 -12.48 -4.39 9.81
N ARG A 66 -11.26 -4.56 9.27
CA ARG A 66 -10.59 -5.86 9.15
C ARG A 66 -9.13 -5.75 9.58
N ASN A 67 -8.62 -6.78 10.26
CA ASN A 67 -7.21 -6.87 10.64
C ASN A 67 -6.64 -5.63 11.38
N GLY A 68 -7.48 -4.97 12.18
CA GLY A 68 -7.11 -3.76 12.92
C GLY A 68 -6.89 -2.52 12.03
N ARG A 69 -7.53 -2.47 10.86
CA ARG A 69 -7.54 -1.32 9.95
C ARG A 69 -8.96 -1.06 9.47
N THR A 70 -9.25 0.21 9.20
CA THR A 70 -10.47 0.65 8.54
C THR A 70 -10.25 0.64 7.04
N TYR A 71 -11.18 0.04 6.30
CA TYR A 71 -11.22 0.03 4.86
C TYR A 71 -12.44 0.83 4.44
N ILE A 72 -12.27 1.71 3.47
CA ILE A 72 -13.33 2.51 2.90
C ILE A 72 -13.34 2.23 1.41
N SER A 73 -14.51 1.86 0.91
CA SER A 73 -14.73 1.58 -0.50
C SER A 73 -15.79 2.54 -1.03
N ILE A 74 -15.49 3.20 -2.15
CA ILE A 74 -16.47 4.01 -2.88
C ILE A 74 -16.81 3.27 -4.17
N VAL A 75 -18.09 2.98 -4.38
CA VAL A 75 -18.58 2.23 -5.54
C VAL A 75 -19.73 2.99 -6.20
N ALA A 76 -19.82 2.98 -7.52
CA ALA A 76 -21.02 3.44 -8.23
C ALA A 76 -21.69 2.26 -8.95
N GLU A 77 -23.02 2.25 -8.97
CA GLU A 77 -23.81 1.23 -9.69
C GLU A 77 -23.69 1.35 -11.21
N GLU A 78 -23.42 2.54 -11.74
CA GLU A 78 -23.20 2.84 -13.16
C GLU A 78 -21.77 3.32 -13.40
N GLU A 79 -21.28 3.23 -14.65
CA GLU A 79 -20.00 3.82 -15.07
C GLU A 79 -20.05 5.34 -14.85
N SER A 80 -19.62 5.78 -13.66
CA SER A 80 -19.51 7.19 -13.28
C SER A 80 -18.14 7.69 -13.68
N GLU A 81 -18.08 8.51 -14.75
CA GLU A 81 -16.87 9.24 -15.15
C GLU A 81 -16.27 10.04 -13.97
N GLY A 82 -17.11 10.42 -12.99
CA GLY A 82 -16.69 11.11 -11.78
C GLY A 82 -15.76 10.28 -10.91
N LEU A 83 -16.08 9.01 -10.63
CA LEU A 83 -15.23 8.16 -9.79
C LEU A 83 -13.91 7.80 -10.47
N GLU A 84 -13.88 7.62 -11.79
CA GLU A 84 -12.65 7.41 -12.54
C GLU A 84 -11.67 8.58 -12.35
N SER A 85 -12.18 9.81 -12.31
CA SER A 85 -11.36 11.01 -12.05
C SER A 85 -10.74 11.03 -10.64
N LEU A 86 -11.39 10.40 -9.65
CA LEU A 86 -10.88 10.27 -8.29
C LEU A 86 -9.85 9.14 -8.15
N VAL A 87 -9.75 8.26 -9.13
CA VAL A 87 -8.64 7.30 -9.25
C VAL A 87 -7.42 8.00 -9.85
N GLY A 88 -7.61 8.68 -10.99
CA GLY A 88 -6.54 9.34 -11.73
C GLY A 88 -5.60 8.38 -12.47
N GLU A 89 -4.58 8.93 -13.13
CA GLU A 89 -3.59 8.14 -13.86
C GLU A 89 -2.80 7.26 -12.88
N ASP A 90 -2.78 5.95 -13.14
CA ASP A 90 -2.14 4.95 -12.28
C ASP A 90 -2.53 5.01 -10.78
N GLY A 91 -3.67 5.62 -10.44
CA GLY A 91 -4.16 5.72 -9.06
C GLY A 91 -3.55 6.86 -8.25
N GLU A 92 -2.88 7.82 -8.87
CA GLU A 92 -2.22 8.92 -8.16
C GLU A 92 -3.19 9.79 -7.35
N VAL A 93 -4.40 10.02 -7.88
CA VAL A 93 -5.43 10.82 -7.22
C VAL A 93 -6.03 10.04 -6.05
N LEU A 94 -6.24 8.73 -6.21
CA LEU A 94 -6.69 7.86 -5.12
C LEU A 94 -5.72 7.89 -3.95
N GLU A 95 -4.41 7.83 -4.20
CA GLU A 95 -3.40 7.90 -3.14
C GLU A 95 -3.37 9.27 -2.46
N ALA A 96 -3.49 10.35 -3.22
CA ALA A 96 -3.59 11.70 -2.66
C ALA A 96 -4.85 11.86 -1.79
N LEU A 97 -6.00 11.39 -2.28
CA LEU A 97 -7.27 11.44 -1.57
C LEU A 97 -7.24 10.62 -0.29
N GLN A 98 -6.64 9.43 -0.32
CA GLN A 98 -6.42 8.62 0.87
C GLN A 98 -5.61 9.38 1.93
N GLU A 99 -4.54 10.06 1.53
CA GLU A 99 -3.71 10.80 2.49
C GLU A 99 -4.45 12.02 3.05
N LEU A 100 -5.20 12.76 2.22
CA LEU A 100 -6.06 13.84 2.69
C LEU A 100 -7.09 13.35 3.71
N THR A 101 -7.70 12.21 3.45
CA THR A 101 -8.67 11.58 4.35
C THR A 101 -8.02 11.18 5.68
N ARG A 102 -6.82 10.59 5.65
CA ARG A 102 -6.05 10.28 6.86
C ARG A 102 -5.69 11.53 7.66
N LEU A 103 -5.39 12.64 6.99
CA LEU A 103 -5.13 13.92 7.64
C LEU A 103 -6.39 14.51 8.27
N ALA A 104 -7.56 14.37 7.63
CA ALA A 104 -8.84 14.76 8.20
C ALA A 104 -9.12 13.99 9.52
N VAL A 105 -8.94 12.66 9.50
CA VAL A 105 -9.05 11.83 10.70
C VAL A 105 -8.03 12.23 11.77
N LEU A 106 -6.77 12.47 11.40
CA LEU A 106 -5.74 12.92 12.33
C LEU A 106 -6.13 14.25 12.98
N SER A 107 -6.67 15.18 12.21
CA SER A 107 -7.09 16.49 12.72
C SER A 107 -8.27 16.37 13.69
N ALA A 108 -9.17 15.42 13.48
CA ALA A 108 -10.35 15.24 14.33
C ALA A 108 -10.06 14.43 15.59
N THR A 109 -9.19 13.43 15.51
CA THR A 109 -8.97 12.44 16.58
C THR A 109 -7.62 12.56 17.29
N GLU A 110 -6.70 13.37 16.78
CA GLU A 110 -5.27 13.42 17.16
C GLU A 110 -4.52 12.08 16.99
N ASN A 111 -5.16 11.08 16.38
CA ASN A 111 -4.59 9.76 16.14
C ASN A 111 -4.25 9.58 14.66
N ARG A 112 -3.09 8.97 14.39
CA ARG A 112 -2.72 8.63 13.02
C ARG A 112 -3.57 7.47 12.52
N SER A 113 -4.39 7.75 11.52
CA SER A 113 -5.16 6.75 10.80
C SER A 113 -4.26 5.84 9.96
N ARG A 114 -4.67 4.58 9.84
CA ARG A 114 -4.11 3.60 8.89
C ARG A 114 -5.16 3.12 7.90
N LEU A 115 -6.21 3.91 7.69
CA LEU A 115 -7.30 3.58 6.79
C LEU A 115 -6.78 3.33 5.39
N VAL A 116 -7.46 2.46 4.66
CA VAL A 116 -7.20 2.20 3.24
C VAL A 116 -8.43 2.61 2.46
N LEU A 117 -8.23 3.48 1.49
CA LEU A 117 -9.27 3.90 0.56
C LEU A 117 -9.15 3.11 -0.75
N ASP A 118 -10.27 2.62 -1.25
CA ASP A 118 -10.39 1.99 -2.56
C ASP A 118 -11.61 2.57 -3.30
N ILE A 119 -11.49 2.68 -4.62
CA ILE A 119 -12.54 3.22 -5.48
C ILE A 119 -12.76 2.21 -6.60
N ASN A 120 -14.00 1.73 -6.77
CA ASN A 120 -14.39 0.77 -7.80
C ASN A 120 -13.47 -0.47 -7.91
N GLY A 121 -12.86 -0.94 -6.81
CA GLY A 121 -11.98 -2.12 -6.86
C GLY A 121 -10.61 -1.87 -7.52
N TYR A 122 -10.25 -0.60 -7.79
CA TYR A 122 -9.04 -0.22 -8.52
C TYR A 122 -7.77 -0.92 -8.01
N ARG A 123 -7.60 -1.05 -6.69
CA ARG A 123 -6.39 -1.67 -6.13
C ARG A 123 -6.25 -3.14 -6.55
N GLN A 124 -7.35 -3.87 -6.62
CA GLN A 124 -7.34 -5.27 -7.05
C GLN A 124 -7.02 -5.37 -8.54
N GLU A 125 -7.67 -4.54 -9.36
CA GLU A 125 -7.43 -4.48 -10.80
C GLU A 125 -5.98 -4.10 -11.12
N ARG A 126 -5.45 -3.08 -10.46
CA ARG A 126 -4.07 -2.62 -10.61
C ARG A 126 -3.07 -3.70 -10.23
N THR A 127 -3.34 -4.44 -9.14
CA THR A 127 -2.49 -5.58 -8.74
C THR A 127 -2.45 -6.65 -9.84
N GLY A 128 -3.61 -6.99 -10.42
CA GLY A 128 -3.70 -7.94 -11.53
C GLY A 128 -2.96 -7.45 -12.78
N HIS A 129 -3.05 -6.15 -13.09
CA HIS A 129 -2.33 -5.54 -14.20
C HIS A 129 -0.80 -5.61 -14.01
N LEU A 130 -0.31 -5.30 -12.81
CA LEU A 130 1.12 -5.37 -12.47
C LEU A 130 1.66 -6.80 -12.54
N GLN A 131 0.87 -7.78 -12.10
CA GLN A 131 1.23 -9.18 -12.25
C GLN A 131 1.38 -9.57 -13.72
N LYS A 132 0.47 -9.10 -14.59
CA LYS A 132 0.56 -9.33 -16.03
C LYS A 132 1.79 -8.67 -16.65
N ILE A 133 2.13 -7.44 -16.24
CA ILE A 133 3.36 -6.77 -16.66
C ILE A 133 4.59 -7.61 -16.28
N ALA A 134 4.62 -8.18 -15.07
CA ALA A 134 5.70 -9.06 -14.63
C ALA A 134 5.80 -10.34 -15.49
N GLU A 135 4.66 -10.97 -15.81
CA GLU A 135 4.59 -12.15 -16.67
C GLU A 135 5.09 -11.87 -18.10
N ASP A 136 4.64 -10.77 -18.69
CA ASP A 136 5.04 -10.36 -20.04
C ASP A 136 6.55 -10.03 -20.10
N ALA A 137 7.07 -9.33 -19.09
CA ALA A 137 8.51 -9.04 -18.98
C ALA A 137 9.34 -10.30 -18.79
N ALA A 138 8.90 -11.21 -17.91
CA ALA A 138 9.54 -12.49 -17.69
C ALA A 138 9.59 -13.35 -18.97
N ALA A 139 8.51 -13.37 -19.74
CA ALA A 139 8.46 -14.07 -21.03
C ALA A 139 9.45 -13.47 -22.04
N ALA A 140 9.48 -12.14 -22.16
CA ALA A 140 10.41 -11.45 -23.05
C ALA A 140 11.89 -11.69 -22.68
N VAL A 141 12.21 -11.69 -21.39
CA VAL A 141 13.57 -12.00 -20.91
C VAL A 141 13.94 -13.45 -21.20
N LYS A 142 13.04 -14.41 -20.96
CA LYS A 142 13.27 -15.84 -21.26
C LYS A 142 13.44 -16.10 -22.76
N GLU A 143 12.73 -15.37 -23.61
CA GLU A 143 12.84 -15.51 -25.08
C GLU A 143 14.13 -14.86 -25.63
N THR A 144 14.44 -13.65 -25.18
CA THR A 144 15.52 -12.84 -25.79
C THR A 144 16.86 -12.99 -25.08
N GLY A 145 16.87 -13.41 -23.82
CA GLY A 145 18.02 -13.40 -22.93
C GLY A 145 18.52 -12.00 -22.54
N LYS A 146 17.75 -10.95 -22.84
CA LYS A 146 18.11 -9.55 -22.52
C LYS A 146 17.24 -9.05 -21.37
N SER A 147 17.79 -8.15 -20.56
CA SER A 147 17.02 -7.47 -19.52
C SER A 147 15.94 -6.56 -20.11
N VAL A 148 14.84 -6.43 -19.36
CA VAL A 148 13.70 -5.58 -19.72
C VAL A 148 13.48 -4.56 -18.61
N ALA A 149 13.55 -3.27 -18.96
CA ALA A 149 13.20 -2.18 -18.06
C ALA A 149 11.71 -1.86 -18.20
N LEU A 150 11.02 -1.80 -17.07
CA LEU A 150 9.60 -1.47 -17.00
C LEU A 150 9.39 0.04 -16.87
N GLU A 151 8.13 0.46 -17.04
CA GLU A 151 7.73 1.84 -16.76
C GLU A 151 7.91 2.16 -15.26
N PRO A 152 8.20 3.43 -14.90
CA PRO A 152 8.24 3.85 -13.52
C PRO A 152 6.92 3.61 -12.80
N MET A 153 7.01 3.21 -11.54
CA MET A 153 5.85 2.89 -10.71
C MET A 153 6.18 3.16 -9.24
N SER A 154 5.18 3.25 -8.38
CA SER A 154 5.35 3.53 -6.96
C SER A 154 6.16 2.44 -6.24
N ALA A 155 6.67 2.74 -5.04
CA ALA A 155 7.43 1.75 -4.26
C ALA A 155 6.63 0.49 -3.92
N TYR A 156 5.32 0.63 -3.72
CA TYR A 156 4.42 -0.48 -3.47
C TYR A 156 4.25 -1.36 -4.71
N GLU A 157 4.01 -0.75 -5.86
CA GLU A 157 3.84 -1.47 -7.13
C GLU A 157 5.14 -2.17 -7.55
N ARG A 158 6.30 -1.52 -7.37
CA ARG A 158 7.60 -2.15 -7.60
C ARG A 158 7.78 -3.41 -6.76
N LYS A 159 7.29 -3.41 -5.52
CA LYS A 159 7.33 -4.61 -4.67
C LYS A 159 6.43 -5.71 -5.23
N ILE A 160 5.20 -5.40 -5.62
CA ILE A 160 4.28 -6.38 -6.24
C ILE A 160 4.95 -7.01 -7.47
N VAL A 161 5.52 -6.20 -8.35
CA VAL A 161 6.19 -6.68 -9.56
C VAL A 161 7.44 -7.49 -9.21
N HIS A 162 8.26 -7.04 -8.27
CA HIS A 162 9.44 -7.79 -7.82
C HIS A 162 9.07 -9.18 -7.29
N ASP A 163 8.08 -9.25 -6.41
CA ASP A 163 7.59 -10.52 -5.83
C ASP A 163 7.05 -11.43 -6.96
N ALA A 164 6.25 -10.89 -7.89
CA ALA A 164 5.73 -11.65 -9.03
C ALA A 164 6.83 -12.16 -9.98
N VAL A 165 7.86 -11.35 -10.23
CA VAL A 165 9.02 -11.75 -11.05
C VAL A 165 9.83 -12.85 -10.35
N ALA A 166 10.02 -12.74 -9.04
CA ALA A 166 10.72 -13.76 -8.25
C ALA A 166 9.96 -15.10 -8.28
N ASP A 167 8.64 -15.08 -8.16
CA ASP A 167 7.78 -16.27 -8.27
C ASP A 167 7.89 -16.96 -9.65
N LEU A 168 8.19 -16.19 -10.70
CA LEU A 168 8.43 -16.68 -12.05
C LEU A 168 9.87 -17.22 -12.27
N GLY A 169 10.72 -17.13 -11.24
CA GLY A 169 12.09 -17.63 -11.23
C GLY A 169 13.10 -16.74 -11.96
N LEU A 170 12.86 -15.43 -12.00
CA LEU A 170 13.79 -14.43 -12.54
C LEU A 170 14.29 -13.48 -11.44
N VAL A 171 15.30 -12.69 -11.77
CA VAL A 171 15.83 -11.64 -10.89
C VAL A 171 15.25 -10.30 -11.33
N SER A 172 15.04 -9.41 -10.35
CA SER A 172 14.73 -8.02 -10.64
C SER A 172 15.41 -7.07 -9.68
N GLU A 173 15.79 -5.90 -10.20
CA GLU A 173 16.35 -4.79 -9.42
C GLU A 173 15.59 -3.49 -9.66
N SER A 174 15.56 -2.64 -8.63
CA SER A 174 14.91 -1.34 -8.72
C SER A 174 15.92 -0.23 -9.04
N GLU A 175 15.92 0.23 -10.29
CA GLU A 175 16.80 1.28 -10.79
C GLU A 175 16.07 2.64 -10.92
N GLY A 176 16.85 3.72 -10.95
CA GLY A 176 16.34 5.10 -11.03
C GLY A 176 16.05 5.76 -9.68
N GLU A 177 15.63 7.02 -9.72
CA GLU A 177 15.40 7.87 -8.54
C GLU A 177 14.05 8.58 -8.61
N GLY A 178 13.46 8.86 -7.44
CA GLY A 178 12.19 9.59 -7.32
C GLY A 178 11.07 8.96 -8.15
N SER A 179 10.40 9.79 -8.95
CA SER A 179 9.32 9.36 -9.85
C SER A 179 9.80 8.54 -11.04
N GLY A 180 11.09 8.58 -11.39
CA GLY A 180 11.67 7.78 -12.48
C GLY A 180 12.11 6.38 -12.06
N ARG A 181 11.86 5.99 -10.81
CA ARG A 181 12.33 4.71 -10.27
C ARG A 181 11.42 3.55 -10.74
N HIS A 182 12.03 2.56 -11.36
CA HIS A 182 11.35 1.45 -12.06
C HIS A 182 11.98 0.10 -11.69
N ILE A 183 11.45 -0.99 -12.24
CA ILE A 183 11.97 -2.36 -12.10
C ILE A 183 12.64 -2.78 -13.41
N VAL A 184 13.83 -3.38 -13.30
CA VAL A 184 14.53 -4.05 -14.39
C VAL A 184 14.52 -5.55 -14.11
N VAL A 185 14.05 -6.34 -15.07
CA VAL A 185 13.95 -7.81 -14.98
C VAL A 185 15.07 -8.46 -15.80
N SER A 186 15.72 -9.48 -15.25
CA SER A 186 16.82 -10.22 -15.89
C SER A 186 16.77 -11.73 -15.60
N ALA A 187 17.43 -12.53 -16.44
CA ALA A 187 17.47 -13.98 -16.32
C ALA A 187 18.46 -14.47 -15.24
N ASP A 188 19.53 -13.70 -15.01
CA ASP A 188 20.52 -13.71 -13.91
C ASP A 188 21.57 -12.63 -14.24
#